data_AF-A0A931TBP6-F1
#
_entry.id   AF-A0A931TBP6-F1
#
_cell.length_a   1.000
_cell.length_b   1.000
_cell.length_c   1.000
_cell.angle_alpha   90.00
_cell.angle_beta   90.00
_cell.angle_gamma   90.00
#
_symmetry.space_group_name_H-M   'P 1'
#
loop_
_entity.id
_entity.type
_entity.pdbx_description
1 polymer ?
#
loop_
_entity_poly.entity_id
_entity_poly.type
_entity_poly.pdbx_seq_one_letter_code
_entity_poly.pdbx_strand_id
1 'polypeptide(L)'
;MRAIELLEATIARIERVNPSLNAVVTPMYDLARRAAAGPVVDAPFAGVPFLLKDLLAEYAGVPLTEASDFLADFVPSEHSELVVRSPT
;
A
#
# COMPACT_ATOMS: atom_id res chain seq x y z
N MET A 1 10.69 -14.96 -10.59
CA MET A 1 10.25 -13.56 -10.51
C MET A 1 10.61 -13.06 -9.13
N ARG A 2 11.41 -11.98 -9.04
CA ARG A 2 11.80 -11.34 -7.77
C ARG A 2 10.67 -10.44 -7.27
N ALA A 3 10.64 -10.14 -5.96
CA ALA A 3 9.64 -9.26 -5.36
C ALA A 3 9.55 -7.91 -6.10
N ILE A 4 10.70 -7.30 -6.42
CA ILE A 4 10.75 -6.05 -7.19
C ILE A 4 10.16 -6.18 -8.61
N GLU A 5 10.37 -7.32 -9.29
CA GLU A 5 9.82 -7.54 -10.63
C GLU A 5 8.30 -7.70 -10.59
N LEU A 6 7.78 -8.40 -9.57
CA LEU A 6 6.35 -8.54 -9.33
C LEU A 6 5.72 -7.18 -8.97
N LEU A 7 6.40 -6.38 -8.15
CA LEU A 7 5.95 -5.04 -7.79
C LEU A 7 5.83 -4.14 -9.03
N GLU A 8 6.88 -4.04 -9.86
CA GLU A 8 6.83 -3.19 -11.05
C GLU A 8 5.75 -3.65 -12.04
N ALA A 9 5.56 -4.96 -12.22
CA ALA A 9 4.46 -5.49 -13.04
C ALA A 9 3.08 -5.10 -12.47
N THR A 10 2.95 -5.08 -11.14
CA THR A 10 1.71 -4.69 -10.44
C THR A 10 1.44 -3.20 -10.61
N ILE A 11 2.45 -2.35 -10.40
CA ILE A 11 2.36 -0.89 -10.59
C ILE A 11 1.94 -0.58 -12.02
N ALA A 12 2.61 -1.17 -13.02
CA ALA A 12 2.28 -0.96 -14.44
C ALA A 12 0.83 -1.39 -14.77
N ARG A 13 0.33 -2.45 -14.13
CA ARG A 13 -1.08 -2.86 -14.29
C ARG A 13 -2.05 -1.88 -13.63
N ILE A 14 -1.73 -1.36 -12.45
CA ILE A 14 -2.52 -0.35 -11.76
C ILE A 14 -2.56 0.92 -12.61
N GLU A 15 -1.42 1.46 -13.03
CA GLU A 15 -1.35 2.69 -13.83
C GLU A 15 -2.16 2.59 -15.13
N ARG A 16 -2.19 1.40 -15.76
CA ARG A 16 -2.96 1.18 -16.98
C ARG A 16 -4.48 1.12 -16.77
N VAL A 17 -4.95 0.68 -15.60
CA VAL A 17 -6.37 0.33 -15.38
C VAL A 17 -7.07 1.26 -14.40
N ASN A 18 -6.34 1.78 -13.41
CA ASN A 18 -6.88 2.65 -12.39
C ASN A 18 -7.54 3.92 -12.95
N PRO A 19 -7.11 4.52 -14.07
CA PRO A 19 -7.81 5.67 -14.65
C PRO A 19 -9.29 5.41 -14.97
N SER A 20 -9.68 4.16 -15.28
CA SER A 20 -11.09 3.81 -15.53
C SER A 20 -11.81 3.22 -14.32
N LEU A 21 -11.09 2.75 -13.30
CA LEU A 21 -11.69 2.11 -12.11
C LEU A 21 -11.73 3.03 -10.88
N ASN A 22 -10.75 3.93 -10.75
CA ASN A 22 -10.52 4.75 -9.56
C ASN A 22 -10.46 3.92 -8.25
N ALA A 23 -9.77 2.79 -8.28
CA ALA A 23 -9.67 1.85 -7.16
C ALA A 23 -8.55 2.19 -6.17
N VAL A 24 -7.45 2.78 -6.64
CA VAL A 24 -6.30 3.22 -5.83
C VAL A 24 -6.34 4.75 -5.73
N VAL A 25 -6.69 5.25 -4.55
CA VAL A 25 -6.84 6.70 -4.27
C VAL A 25 -5.54 7.33 -3.79
N THR A 26 -4.69 6.56 -3.10
CA THR A 26 -3.40 7.00 -2.58
C THR A 26 -2.29 6.04 -3.02
N PRO A 27 -1.52 6.38 -4.07
CA PRO A 27 -0.40 5.55 -4.51
C PRO A 27 0.74 5.53 -3.49
N MET A 28 1.20 4.34 -3.09
CA MET A 28 2.33 4.15 -2.15
C MET A 28 3.55 3.51 -2.82
N TYR A 29 3.74 3.73 -4.13
CA TYR A 29 4.69 2.97 -4.95
C TYR A 29 6.15 3.09 -4.50
N ASP A 30 6.60 4.29 -4.11
CA ASP A 30 8.00 4.46 -3.67
C ASP A 30 8.26 3.78 -2.33
N LEU A 31 7.26 3.74 -1.45
CA LEU A 31 7.33 2.99 -0.21
C LEU A 31 7.38 1.48 -0.49
N ALA A 32 6.54 1.00 -1.40
CA ALA A 32 6.54 -0.40 -1.83
C ALA A 32 7.88 -0.81 -2.48
N ARG A 33 8.49 0.07 -3.29
CA ARG A 33 9.81 -0.18 -3.91
C ARG A 33 10.92 -0.31 -2.87
N ARG A 34 10.90 0.54 -1.84
CA ARG A 34 11.84 0.44 -0.72
C ARG A 34 11.65 -0.87 0.06
N ALA A 35 10.41 -1.27 0.32
CA ALA A 35 10.10 -2.54 0.98
C ALA A 35 10.59 -3.74 0.16
N ALA A 36 10.32 -3.76 -1.15
CA ALA A 36 10.73 -4.83 -2.06
C ALA A 36 12.25 -4.94 -2.29
N ALA A 37 13.02 -3.89 -1.97
CA ALA A 37 14.48 -3.89 -1.98
C ALA A 37 15.10 -4.40 -0.67
N GLY A 38 14.30 -4.56 0.38
CA GLY A 38 14.74 -5.06 1.68
C GLY A 38 14.90 -6.58 1.75
N PRO A 39 15.34 -7.12 2.90
CA PRO A 39 15.43 -8.55 3.12
C PRO A 39 14.04 -9.19 3.08
N VAL A 40 13.92 -10.32 2.36
CA VAL A 40 12.70 -11.12 2.35
C VAL A 40 12.60 -11.87 3.67
N VAL A 41 11.53 -11.64 4.41
CA VAL A 41 11.19 -12.42 5.61
C VAL A 41 10.60 -13.76 5.20
N ASP A 42 10.86 -14.82 5.97
CA ASP A 42 10.25 -16.13 5.73
C ASP A 42 8.80 -16.12 6.25
N ALA A 43 7.89 -15.62 5.41
CA ALA A 43 6.46 -15.53 5.69
C ALA A 43 5.64 -15.89 4.45
N PRO A 44 4.42 -16.45 4.59
CA PRO A 44 3.63 -16.96 3.47
C PRO A 44 3.33 -15.97 2.33
N PHE A 45 3.32 -14.67 2.63
CA PHE A 45 3.02 -13.61 1.67
C PHE A 45 4.16 -12.60 1.50
N ALA A 46 5.38 -12.94 1.94
CA ALA A 46 6.51 -12.02 1.87
C ALA A 46 6.78 -11.58 0.42
N GLY A 47 6.83 -10.26 0.19
CA GLY A 47 7.09 -9.68 -1.13
C GLY A 47 5.92 -9.76 -2.12
N VAL A 48 4.72 -10.14 -1.68
CA VAL A 48 3.49 -10.07 -2.49
C VAL A 48 2.88 -8.66 -2.35
N PRO A 49 2.77 -7.87 -3.44
CA PRO A 49 2.10 -6.58 -3.39
C PRO A 49 0.62 -6.74 -3.03
N PHE A 50 0.13 -5.88 -2.14
CA PHE A 50 -1.28 -5.85 -1.75
C PHE A 50 -1.79 -4.41 -1.71
N LEU A 51 -3.11 -4.24 -1.77
CA LEU A 51 -3.77 -2.95 -1.60
C LEU A 51 -4.27 -2.82 -0.16
N LEU A 52 -3.98 -1.68 0.46
CA LEU A 52 -4.52 -1.32 1.76
C LEU A 52 -5.82 -0.54 1.57
N LYS A 53 -6.87 -0.92 2.30
CA LYS A 53 -8.14 -0.19 2.24
C LYS A 53 -7.97 1.15 2.94
N ASP A 54 -8.41 2.23 2.32
CA ASP A 54 -8.52 3.56 2.93
C ASP A 54 -9.71 3.60 3.91
N LEU A 55 -9.66 2.78 4.97
CA LEU A 55 -10.66 2.65 6.04
C LEU A 55 -10.07 1.80 7.17
N LEU A 56 -9.95 2.34 8.39
CA LEU A 56 -9.42 1.63 9.58
C LEU A 56 -8.00 1.04 9.46
N ALA A 57 -7.25 1.44 8.43
CA ALA A 57 -5.94 0.89 8.12
C ALA A 57 -4.88 1.99 8.07
N GLU A 58 -4.70 2.63 9.22
CA GLU A 58 -3.75 3.72 9.44
C GLU A 58 -2.34 3.26 9.08
N TYR A 59 -1.73 3.92 8.09
CA TYR A 59 -0.34 3.80 7.78
C TYR A 59 0.36 5.11 8.14
N ALA A 60 1.24 5.09 9.14
CA ALA A 60 1.90 6.30 9.64
C ALA A 60 2.52 7.14 8.50
N GLY A 61 2.16 8.42 8.46
CA GLY A 61 2.66 9.37 7.46
C GLY A 61 2.04 9.27 6.07
N VAL A 62 1.03 8.42 5.85
CA VAL A 62 0.26 8.33 4.59
C VAL A 62 -1.16 8.82 4.85
N PRO A 63 -1.75 9.68 3.99
CA PRO A 63 -3.12 10.15 4.18
C PRO A 63 -4.12 9.00 4.30
N LEU A 64 -5.03 9.12 5.28
CA LEU A 64 -6.16 8.20 5.48
C LEU A 64 -7.44 9.04 5.46
N THR A 65 -8.28 8.86 4.43
CA THR A 65 -9.45 9.72 4.23
C THR A 65 -10.77 9.07 4.64
N GLU A 66 -10.79 7.74 4.77
CA GLU A 66 -12.02 6.94 4.94
C GLU A 66 -13.12 7.28 3.92
N ALA A 67 -12.72 7.76 2.74
CA ALA A 67 -13.60 8.32 1.71
C ALA A 67 -14.59 9.39 2.25
N SER A 68 -14.14 10.22 3.21
CA SER A 68 -14.94 11.24 3.87
C SER A 68 -14.25 12.60 3.86
N ASP A 69 -15.02 13.65 3.54
CA ASP A 69 -14.53 15.04 3.63
C ASP A 69 -14.05 15.40 5.04
N PHE A 70 -14.60 14.76 6.07
CA PHE A 70 -14.19 14.99 7.46
C PHE A 70 -12.71 14.66 7.72
N LEU A 71 -12.16 13.68 7.00
CA LEU A 71 -10.79 13.19 7.17
C LEU A 71 -9.90 13.52 5.97
N ALA A 72 -10.31 14.44 5.08
CA ALA A 72 -9.57 14.75 3.85
C ALA A 72 -8.10 15.14 4.10
N ASP A 73 -7.83 15.83 5.22
CA ASP A 73 -6.48 16.29 5.61
C ASP A 73 -5.85 15.45 6.74
N PHE A 74 -6.45 14.30 7.09
CA PHE A 74 -5.95 13.48 8.19
C PHE A 74 -4.75 12.62 7.76
N VAL A 75 -3.66 12.73 8.52
CA VAL A 75 -2.47 11.91 8.37
C VAL A 75 -2.14 11.29 9.73
N PRO A 76 -2.27 9.97 9.91
CA PRO A 76 -1.99 9.30 11.17
C PRO A 76 -0.50 9.34 11.50
N SER A 77 -0.18 9.49 12.78
CA SER A 77 1.20 9.45 13.29
C SER A 77 1.70 8.03 13.56
N GLU A 78 0.80 7.05 13.62
CA GLU A 78 1.11 5.66 14.00
C GLU A 78 0.41 4.68 13.06
N HIS A 79 0.93 3.45 13.00
CA HIS A 79 0.29 2.36 12.28
C HIS A 79 -0.83 1.77 13.13
N SER A 80 -1.92 1.32 12.49
CA SER A 80 -2.88 0.48 13.20
C SER A 80 -2.35 -0.94 13.39
N GLU A 81 -2.88 -1.65 14.38
CA GLU A 81 -2.55 -3.07 14.61
C GLU A 81 -2.84 -3.94 13.39
N LEU A 82 -3.84 -3.58 12.57
CA LEU A 82 -4.13 -4.25 11.31
C LEU A 82 -2.95 -4.15 10.34
N VAL A 83 -2.36 -2.96 10.20
CA VAL A 83 -1.18 -2.73 9.36
C VAL A 83 0.05 -3.43 9.92
N VAL A 84 0.30 -3.34 11.23
CA VAL A 84 1.43 -4.00 11.90
C VAL A 84 1.40 -5.52 11.71
N ARG A 85 0.20 -6.12 11.70
CA ARG A 85 0.00 -7.57 11.55
C ARG A 85 -0.13 -8.05 10.11
N SER A 86 -0.04 -7.15 9.14
CA SER A 86 -0.07 -7.45 7.71
C SER A 86 1.30 -7.22 7.06
N PRO A 87 2.38 -7.90 7.50
CA PRO A 87 3.69 -7.71 6.91
C PRO A 87 3.72 -8.31 5.50
N THR A 88 3.74 -7.45 4.48
CA THR A 88 4.08 -7.81 3.10
C THR A 88 5.38 -7.18 2.68
#